data_AF-A0A7Y6YTQ4-F1
#
_entry.id   AF-A0A7Y6YTQ4-F1
#
_cell.length_a   1.000
_cell.length_b   1.000
_cell.length_c   1.000
_cell.angle_alpha   90.00
_cell.angle_beta   90.00
_cell.angle_gamma   90.00
#
_symmetry.space_group_name_H-M   'P 1'
#
loop_
_entity.id
_entity.type
_entity.pdbx_description
1 polymer ?
#
loop_
_entity_poly.entity_id
_entity_poly.type
_entity_poly.pdbx_seq_one_letter_code
_entity_poly.pdbx_strand_id
1 'polypeptide(L)'
;MIFTSFAIENGAGTIQLFIAVTKALGLHIQNKPDNTSIGEWLAAVRQQRGISQRQLVERSGISRPTIKAIETGSTGRVTSMITIMRALGLKPRLSRRGRSMVPQNGNDVVYTPRPLARWVVEHFKPSGRMLEPCFGDGAFAEQMPGCDWCEINKGRDFFEYHGKADWIITNPPWSYLREILQHNMKLADNIVMIITLNSLWTRARKKGISDAGFAIREIMLIDTPPSPWPYTGMQVGVVHFSRGWTGDIKMTDHRSIAPVHYE
;
A
#
# COMPACT_ATOMS: atom_id res chain seq x y z
N MET A 1 -17.08 29.88 16.06
CA MET A 1 -16.06 28.95 15.52
C MET A 1 -14.75 29.65 15.09
N ILE A 2 -14.58 30.95 15.34
CA ILE A 2 -13.37 31.73 14.97
C ILE A 2 -12.36 31.81 16.15
N PHE A 3 -12.84 31.71 17.40
CA PHE A 3 -11.99 31.81 18.60
C PHE A 3 -11.06 30.61 18.88
N THR A 4 -11.29 29.45 18.25
CA THR A 4 -10.53 28.21 18.54
C THR A 4 -9.31 27.98 17.65
N SER A 5 -9.26 28.56 16.43
CA SER A 5 -8.05 28.42 15.57
C SER A 5 -6.92 29.33 16.07
N PHE A 6 -7.24 30.55 16.51
CA PHE A 6 -6.27 31.53 17.01
C PHE A 6 -5.50 31.06 18.26
N ALA A 7 -6.16 30.29 19.13
CA ALA A 7 -5.54 29.76 20.33
C ALA A 7 -4.49 28.67 19.99
N ILE A 8 -4.80 27.77 19.04
CA ILE A 8 -3.87 26.72 18.59
C ILE A 8 -2.68 27.32 17.84
N GLU A 9 -2.90 28.36 17.04
CA GLU A 9 -1.84 29.08 16.31
C GLU A 9 -0.84 29.77 17.25
N ASN A 10 -1.27 30.18 18.45
CA ASN A 10 -0.40 30.78 19.48
C ASN A 10 0.02 29.80 20.60
N GLY A 11 -0.23 28.49 20.43
CA GLY A 11 0.11 27.47 21.43
C GLY A 11 -0.80 27.43 22.68
N ALA A 12 -1.84 28.25 22.73
CA ALA A 12 -2.84 28.26 23.79
C ALA A 12 -3.88 27.15 23.54
N GLY A 13 -3.82 26.07 24.34
CA GLY A 13 -4.82 25.00 24.27
C GLY A 13 -4.38 23.71 24.94
N THR A 14 -5.35 22.85 25.25
CA THR A 14 -5.08 21.50 25.75
C THR A 14 -4.82 20.54 24.59
N ILE A 15 -4.03 19.49 24.83
CA ILE A 15 -3.79 18.43 23.84
C ILE A 15 -5.11 17.78 23.40
N GLN A 16 -6.08 17.65 24.31
CA GLN A 16 -7.40 17.09 24.02
C GLN A 16 -8.19 17.96 23.02
N LEU A 17 -8.20 19.28 23.20
CA LEU A 17 -8.83 20.19 22.24
C LEU A 17 -8.11 20.15 20.89
N PHE A 18 -6.79 20.08 20.89
CA PHE A 18 -6.00 19.91 19.66
C PHE A 18 -6.35 18.60 18.92
N ILE A 19 -6.49 17.49 19.64
CA ILE A 19 -6.93 16.20 19.06
C ILE A 19 -8.34 16.34 18.47
N ALA A 20 -9.27 16.96 19.18
CA ALA A 20 -10.63 17.18 18.69
C ALA A 20 -10.67 18.04 17.42
N VAL A 21 -9.94 19.16 17.41
CA VAL A 21 -9.87 20.09 16.26
C VAL A 21 -9.18 19.43 15.07
N THR A 22 -8.05 18.75 15.27
CA THR A 22 -7.36 18.06 14.16
C THR A 22 -8.23 16.96 13.56
N LYS A 23 -8.95 16.19 14.37
CA LYS A 23 -9.94 15.20 13.89
C LYS A 23 -11.06 15.87 13.09
N ALA A 24 -11.67 16.94 13.59
CA ALA A 24 -12.74 17.66 12.90
C ALA A 24 -12.29 18.27 11.56
N LEU A 25 -11.03 18.70 11.47
CA LEU A 25 -10.44 19.28 10.26
C LEU A 25 -9.83 18.24 9.30
N GLY A 26 -9.88 16.94 9.65
CA GLY A 26 -9.24 15.87 8.87
C GLY A 26 -7.71 15.97 8.80
N LEU A 27 -7.10 16.61 9.81
CA LEU A 27 -5.67 16.80 9.95
C LEU A 27 -5.07 15.72 10.83
N HIS A 28 -3.81 15.36 10.56
CA HIS A 28 -3.02 14.47 11.40
C HIS A 28 -1.58 14.97 11.50
N ILE A 29 -0.87 14.55 12.55
CA ILE A 29 0.56 14.79 12.71
C ILE A 29 1.32 13.85 11.75
N GLN A 30 2.16 14.41 10.90
CA GLN A 30 3.01 13.64 9.99
C GLN A 30 3.91 12.65 10.75
N ASN A 31 4.06 11.44 10.19
CA ASN A 31 4.88 10.34 10.74
C ASN A 31 4.41 9.77 12.09
N LYS A 32 3.23 10.17 12.60
CA LYS A 32 2.59 9.50 13.74
C LYS A 32 1.81 8.28 13.22
N PRO A 33 2.03 7.06 13.77
CA PRO A 33 1.22 5.88 13.42
C PRO A 33 -0.26 6.09 13.76
N ASP A 34 -1.16 5.54 12.95
CA ASP A 34 -2.60 5.80 13.05
C ASP A 34 -3.25 5.28 14.35
N ASN A 35 -2.86 4.08 14.78
CA ASN A 35 -3.45 3.40 15.95
C ASN A 35 -2.74 3.72 17.27
N THR A 36 -2.06 4.87 17.36
CA THR A 36 -1.36 5.30 18.58
C THR A 36 -1.82 6.67 19.02
N SER A 37 -1.98 6.87 20.33
CA SER A 37 -2.16 8.21 20.87
C SER A 37 -0.88 9.04 20.67
N ILE A 38 -1.00 10.37 20.76
CA ILE A 38 0.16 11.25 20.64
C ILE A 38 1.17 10.94 21.76
N GLY A 39 0.69 10.70 22.98
CA GLY A 39 1.52 10.35 24.13
C GLY A 39 2.34 9.07 23.92
N GLU A 40 1.68 7.98 23.53
CA GLU A 40 2.33 6.69 23.30
C GLU A 40 3.38 6.80 22.19
N TRP A 41 3.06 7.51 21.11
CA TRP A 41 4.01 7.74 20.03
C TRP A 41 5.24 8.53 20.49
N LEU A 42 5.08 9.60 21.28
CA LEU A 42 6.21 10.35 21.81
C LEU A 42 7.07 9.49 22.75
N ALA A 43 6.43 8.66 23.59
CA ALA A 43 7.13 7.71 24.46
C ALA A 43 7.93 6.68 23.65
N ALA A 44 7.33 6.13 22.59
CA ALA A 44 7.98 5.17 21.69
C ALA A 44 9.17 5.79 20.96
N VAL A 45 9.02 6.99 20.40
CA VAL A 45 10.13 7.72 19.74
C VAL A 45 11.25 8.00 20.74
N ARG A 46 10.91 8.38 21.98
CA ARG A 46 11.89 8.60 23.05
C ARG A 46 12.68 7.33 23.35
N GLN A 47 11.99 6.20 23.53
CA GLN A 47 12.62 4.91 23.81
C GLN A 47 13.49 4.42 22.65
N GLN A 48 13.01 4.54 21.41
CA GLN A 48 13.76 4.18 20.20
C GLN A 48 15.08 4.94 20.07
N ARG A 49 15.13 6.19 20.55
CA ARG A 49 16.34 7.03 20.56
C ARG A 49 17.23 6.82 21.79
N GLY A 50 16.90 5.87 22.65
CA GLY A 50 17.65 5.61 23.89
C GLY A 50 17.59 6.77 24.90
N ILE A 51 16.57 7.63 24.82
CA ILE A 51 16.44 8.80 25.70
C ILE A 51 15.60 8.40 26.93
N SER A 52 16.12 8.60 28.14
CA SER A 52 15.32 8.46 29.37
C SER A 52 14.40 9.67 29.58
N GLN A 53 13.35 9.53 30.40
CA GLN A 53 12.53 10.69 30.76
C GLN A 53 13.35 11.80 31.42
N ARG A 54 14.38 11.45 32.21
CA ARG A 54 15.30 12.42 32.83
C ARG A 54 16.08 13.20 31.77
N GLN A 55 16.66 12.52 30.79
CA GLN A 55 17.35 13.19 29.68
C GLN A 55 16.40 14.05 28.85
N LEU A 56 15.13 13.64 28.72
CA LEU A 56 14.12 14.46 28.06
C LEU A 56 13.77 15.72 28.87
N VAL A 57 13.72 15.66 30.20
CA VAL A 57 13.60 16.85 31.08
C VAL A 57 14.75 17.81 30.78
N GLU A 58 15.99 17.32 30.81
CA GLU A 58 17.20 18.14 30.57
C GLU A 58 17.17 18.81 29.19
N ARG A 59 16.67 18.13 28.15
CA ARG A 59 16.58 18.66 26.78
C ARG A 59 15.40 19.60 26.53
N SER A 60 14.30 19.41 27.25
CA SER A 60 13.03 20.12 26.98
C SER A 60 12.73 21.22 27.99
N GLY A 61 13.36 21.20 29.17
CA GLY A 61 13.01 22.05 30.31
C GLY A 61 11.66 21.72 30.95
N ILE A 62 10.99 20.64 30.54
CA ILE A 62 9.66 20.25 31.05
C ILE A 62 9.82 19.30 32.21
N SER A 63 9.02 19.50 33.27
CA SER A 63 9.05 18.64 34.46
C SER A 63 8.75 17.17 34.13
N ARG A 64 9.39 16.25 34.85
CA ARG A 64 9.16 14.80 34.70
C ARG A 64 7.69 14.39 34.88
N PRO A 65 6.92 14.94 35.84
CA PRO A 65 5.48 14.67 35.95
C PRO A 65 4.70 15.10 34.70
N THR A 66 5.02 16.26 34.11
CA THR A 66 4.36 16.72 32.88
C THR A 66 4.71 15.85 31.68
N ILE A 67 5.97 15.44 31.52
CA ILE A 67 6.37 14.47 30.48
C ILE A 67 5.58 13.17 30.64
N LYS A 68 5.51 12.62 31.86
CA LYS A 68 4.77 11.39 32.14
C LYS A 68 3.28 11.53 31.80
N ALA A 69 2.63 12.62 32.22
CA ALA A 69 1.22 12.89 31.93
C ALA A 69 0.92 12.95 30.43
N ILE A 70 1.81 13.59 29.66
CA ILE A 70 1.70 13.65 28.20
C ILE A 70 1.93 12.27 27.59
N GLU A 71 2.97 11.54 27.98
CA GLU A 71 3.31 10.22 27.45
C GLU A 71 2.22 9.16 27.71
N THR A 72 1.58 9.16 28.88
CA THR A 72 0.62 8.11 29.26
C THR A 72 -0.83 8.48 29.00
N GLY A 73 -1.18 9.77 29.07
CA GLY A 73 -2.58 10.22 29.00
C GLY A 73 -2.89 11.17 27.85
N SER A 74 -1.89 11.60 27.08
CA SER A 74 -2.04 12.72 26.13
C SER A 74 -2.72 13.92 26.80
N THR A 75 -2.42 14.18 28.07
CA THR A 75 -2.99 15.28 28.87
C THR A 75 -1.95 16.38 29.05
N GLY A 76 -2.40 17.62 29.11
CA GLY A 76 -1.53 18.79 29.23
C GLY A 76 -1.72 19.80 28.11
N ARG A 77 -0.73 20.69 27.95
CA ARG A 77 -0.77 21.81 26.99
C ARG A 77 -0.10 21.43 25.67
N VAL A 78 -0.62 22.00 24.59
CA VAL A 78 -0.05 21.87 23.23
C VAL A 78 1.40 22.40 23.19
N THR A 79 1.71 23.49 23.92
CA THR A 79 3.09 23.99 24.04
C THR A 79 4.04 22.94 24.60
N SER A 80 3.67 22.27 25.69
CA SER A 80 4.48 21.22 26.29
C SER A 80 4.70 20.05 25.32
N MET A 81 3.65 19.64 24.60
CA MET A 81 3.75 18.62 23.56
C MET A 81 4.72 19.03 22.44
N ILE A 82 4.60 20.26 21.90
CA ILE A 82 5.48 20.77 20.85
C ILE A 82 6.94 20.85 21.31
N THR A 83 7.17 21.30 22.55
CA THR A 83 8.53 21.36 23.12
C THR A 83 9.14 19.97 23.29
N ILE A 84 8.35 18.98 23.75
CA ILE A 84 8.80 17.57 23.78
C ILE A 84 9.14 17.07 22.38
N MET A 85 8.29 17.33 21.38
CA MET A 85 8.54 16.94 19.99
C MET A 85 9.88 17.50 19.49
N ARG A 86 10.13 18.79 19.73
CA ARG A 86 11.40 19.45 19.33
C ARG A 86 12.60 18.86 20.07
N ALA A 87 12.48 18.60 21.38
CA ALA A 87 13.55 17.97 22.18
C ALA A 87 13.85 16.53 21.74
N LEU A 88 12.84 15.84 21.19
CA LEU A 88 12.97 14.56 20.50
C LEU A 88 13.38 14.70 19.03
N GLY A 89 13.78 15.88 18.55
CA GLY A 89 14.20 16.11 17.17
C GLY A 89 13.11 15.88 16.12
N LEU A 90 11.83 15.95 16.51
CA LEU A 90 10.69 15.89 15.61
C LEU A 90 10.33 17.30 15.15
N LYS A 91 9.93 17.41 13.87
CA LYS A 91 9.37 18.65 13.32
C LYS A 91 7.84 18.49 13.29
N PRO A 92 7.08 19.18 14.17
CA PRO A 92 5.63 19.06 14.19
C PRO A 92 5.06 19.64 12.90
N ARG A 93 4.57 18.76 12.02
CA ARG A 93 3.88 19.13 10.79
C ARG A 93 2.51 18.49 10.80
N LEU A 94 1.50 19.30 10.49
CA LEU A 94 0.16 18.82 10.21
C LEU A 94 0.00 18.65 8.72
N SER A 95 -0.60 17.55 8.31
CA SER A 95 -1.10 17.39 6.95
C SER A 95 -2.55 16.98 6.99
N ARG A 96 -3.33 17.45 6.01
CA ARG A 96 -4.55 16.74 5.66
C ARG A 96 -4.14 15.33 5.26
N ARG A 97 -4.89 14.33 5.73
CA ARG A 97 -4.81 13.05 5.02
C ARG A 97 -5.22 13.37 3.59
N GLY A 98 -4.29 13.24 2.64
CA GLY A 98 -4.73 12.90 1.30
C GLY A 98 -5.61 11.68 1.45
N ARG A 99 -6.71 11.57 0.71
CA ARG A 99 -7.35 10.27 0.56
C ARG A 99 -6.23 9.33 0.13
N SER A 100 -5.82 8.42 1.02
CA SER A 100 -4.99 7.32 0.58
C SER A 100 -5.87 6.62 -0.43
N MET A 101 -5.49 6.70 -1.71
CA MET A 101 -6.24 6.00 -2.76
C MET A 101 -6.23 4.50 -2.50
N VAL A 102 -5.30 4.02 -1.67
CA VAL A 102 -5.27 2.66 -1.14
C VAL A 102 -5.84 2.68 0.28
N PRO A 103 -7.03 2.10 0.54
CA PRO A 103 -7.53 1.94 1.91
C PRO A 103 -6.56 1.11 2.73
N GLN A 104 -6.25 1.52 3.96
CA GLN A 104 -5.40 0.74 4.88
C GLN A 104 -6.07 -0.55 5.40
N ASN A 105 -7.33 -0.79 5.05
CA ASN A 105 -8.15 -1.96 5.42
C ASN A 105 -9.06 -2.42 4.24
N GLY A 106 -8.59 -2.29 2.99
CA GLY A 106 -9.32 -2.85 1.86
C GLY A 106 -9.29 -4.38 1.95
N ASN A 107 -10.42 -5.05 1.72
CA ASN A 107 -10.40 -6.50 1.55
C ASN A 107 -9.61 -6.78 0.27
N ASP A 108 -8.39 -7.32 0.37
CA ASP A 108 -7.55 -7.66 -0.79
C ASP A 108 -8.09 -8.88 -1.56
N VAL A 109 -9.17 -9.49 -1.09
CA VAL A 109 -9.86 -10.59 -1.75
C VAL A 109 -10.84 -10.03 -2.77
N VAL A 110 -10.33 -9.80 -3.98
CA VAL A 110 -11.11 -9.35 -5.13
C VAL A 110 -10.91 -10.36 -6.26
N TYR A 111 -11.96 -11.11 -6.60
CA TYR A 111 -11.88 -12.13 -7.64
C TYR A 111 -11.98 -11.53 -9.04
N THR A 112 -11.27 -12.15 -9.98
CA THR A 112 -11.28 -11.76 -11.38
C THR A 112 -12.54 -12.29 -12.05
N PRO A 113 -13.34 -11.44 -12.73
CA PRO A 113 -14.46 -11.93 -13.53
C PRO A 113 -13.95 -12.85 -14.65
N ARG A 114 -14.64 -13.98 -14.91
CA ARG A 114 -14.24 -14.94 -15.96
C ARG A 114 -14.08 -14.30 -17.34
N PRO A 115 -14.97 -13.38 -17.80
CA PRO A 115 -14.77 -12.73 -19.09
C PRO A 115 -13.44 -11.96 -19.17
N LEU A 116 -13.05 -11.28 -18.09
CA LEU A 116 -11.77 -10.56 -18.03
C LEU A 116 -10.59 -11.54 -18.04
N ALA A 117 -10.66 -12.65 -17.29
CA ALA A 117 -9.62 -13.67 -17.30
C ALA A 117 -9.43 -14.28 -18.69
N ARG A 118 -10.53 -14.61 -19.38
CA ARG A 118 -10.54 -15.08 -20.77
C ARG A 118 -9.84 -14.11 -21.70
N TRP A 119 -10.23 -12.83 -21.68
CA TRP A 119 -9.64 -11.80 -22.54
C TRP A 119 -8.14 -11.63 -22.31
N VAL A 120 -7.70 -11.64 -21.05
CA VAL A 120 -6.26 -11.55 -20.72
C VAL A 120 -5.50 -12.74 -21.31
N VAL A 121 -6.01 -13.96 -21.15
CA VAL A 121 -5.34 -15.16 -21.69
C VAL A 121 -5.36 -15.19 -23.22
N GLU A 122 -6.47 -14.82 -23.85
CA GLU A 122 -6.59 -14.71 -25.31
C GLU A 122 -5.64 -13.66 -25.91
N HIS A 123 -5.43 -12.56 -25.18
CA HIS A 123 -4.54 -11.47 -25.59
C HIS A 123 -3.07 -11.86 -25.49
N PHE A 124 -2.64 -12.37 -24.34
CA PHE A 124 -1.22 -12.68 -24.08
C PHE A 124 -0.77 -14.04 -24.63
N LYS A 125 -1.71 -14.96 -24.86
CA LYS A 125 -1.47 -16.31 -25.42
C LYS A 125 -0.34 -17.05 -24.71
N PRO A 126 -0.43 -17.25 -23.37
CA PRO A 126 0.58 -17.99 -22.63
C PRO A 126 0.69 -19.42 -23.15
N SER A 127 1.88 -20.01 -22.99
CA SER A 127 2.14 -21.39 -23.39
C SER A 127 3.26 -22.01 -22.55
N GLY A 128 3.40 -23.33 -22.61
CA GLY A 128 4.33 -24.07 -21.77
C GLY A 128 3.77 -24.28 -20.36
N ARG A 129 4.65 -24.35 -19.36
CA ARG A 129 4.27 -24.48 -17.95
C ARG A 129 3.70 -23.16 -17.45
N MET A 130 2.48 -23.20 -16.95
CA MET A 130 1.77 -22.02 -16.47
C MET A 130 1.53 -22.12 -14.97
N LEU A 131 1.53 -20.99 -14.28
CA LEU A 131 1.25 -20.90 -12.84
C LEU A 131 0.30 -19.75 -12.55
N GLU A 132 -0.75 -20.02 -11.77
CA GLU A 132 -1.62 -19.02 -11.14
C GLU A 132 -1.31 -18.92 -9.64
N PRO A 133 -0.45 -17.98 -9.19
CA PRO A 133 0.02 -17.90 -7.81
C PRO A 133 -1.01 -17.38 -6.79
N CYS A 134 -2.10 -16.75 -7.25
CA CYS A 134 -3.19 -16.27 -6.38
C CYS A 134 -4.51 -16.70 -7.03
N PHE A 135 -4.83 -17.99 -6.88
CA PHE A 135 -5.88 -18.68 -7.64
C PHE A 135 -7.29 -18.21 -7.31
N GLY A 136 -7.57 -17.81 -6.07
CA GLY A 136 -8.91 -17.39 -5.66
C GLY A 136 -9.96 -18.46 -5.96
N ASP A 137 -10.84 -18.16 -6.92
CA ASP A 137 -11.90 -19.06 -7.39
C ASP A 137 -11.65 -19.67 -8.78
N GLY A 138 -10.44 -19.51 -9.33
CA GLY A 138 -9.96 -20.25 -10.51
C GLY A 138 -10.23 -19.61 -11.86
N ALA A 139 -10.54 -18.30 -11.91
CA ALA A 139 -10.90 -17.61 -13.14
C ALA A 139 -9.84 -17.72 -14.26
N PHE A 140 -8.54 -17.61 -13.95
CA PHE A 140 -7.50 -17.81 -14.98
C PHE A 140 -7.21 -19.29 -15.23
N ALA A 141 -7.20 -20.14 -14.20
CA ALA A 141 -7.00 -21.58 -14.36
C ALA A 141 -8.01 -22.24 -15.31
N GLU A 142 -9.27 -21.80 -15.31
CA GLU A 142 -10.28 -22.22 -16.29
C GLU A 142 -9.86 -21.95 -17.75
N GLN A 143 -9.02 -20.92 -17.97
CA GLN A 143 -8.53 -20.50 -19.28
C GLN A 143 -7.10 -21.01 -19.57
N MET A 144 -6.42 -21.60 -18.58
CA MET A 144 -5.06 -22.14 -18.70
C MET A 144 -5.03 -23.63 -18.31
N PRO A 145 -5.59 -24.55 -19.13
CA PRO A 145 -5.68 -25.96 -18.78
C PRO A 145 -4.31 -26.56 -18.42
N GLY A 146 -4.25 -27.22 -17.26
CA GLY A 146 -3.02 -27.85 -16.76
C GLY A 146 -2.03 -26.90 -16.08
N CYS A 147 -2.42 -25.63 -15.82
CA CYS A 147 -1.59 -24.76 -15.00
C CYS A 147 -1.46 -25.29 -13.56
N ASP A 148 -0.30 -25.04 -12.95
CA ASP A 148 -0.16 -25.17 -11.50
C ASP A 148 -0.77 -23.95 -10.81
N TRP A 149 -1.05 -24.03 -9.51
CA TRP A 149 -1.74 -22.96 -8.80
C TRP A 149 -1.38 -22.88 -7.32
N CYS A 150 -1.50 -21.71 -6.73
CA CYS A 150 -1.40 -21.49 -5.29
C CYS A 150 -2.61 -20.70 -4.79
N GLU A 151 -3.12 -21.09 -3.62
CA GLU A 151 -4.17 -20.36 -2.91
C GLU A 151 -4.01 -20.66 -1.42
N ILE A 152 -3.71 -19.62 -0.65
CA ILE A 152 -3.43 -19.75 0.77
C ILE A 152 -4.63 -20.34 1.52
N ASN A 153 -5.86 -19.97 1.12
CA ASN A 153 -7.09 -20.50 1.73
C ASN A 153 -7.38 -21.96 1.35
N LYS A 154 -6.67 -22.51 0.36
CA LYS A 154 -6.75 -23.92 -0.05
C LYS A 154 -5.50 -24.70 0.37
N GLY A 155 -4.68 -24.15 1.26
CA GLY A 155 -3.50 -24.82 1.83
C GLY A 155 -2.28 -24.86 0.93
N ARG A 156 -2.24 -24.06 -0.15
CA ARG A 156 -1.07 -23.95 -1.05
C ARG A 156 -0.52 -22.53 -0.99
N ASP A 157 0.45 -22.31 -0.11
CA ASP A 157 1.13 -21.01 0.02
C ASP A 157 2.05 -20.76 -1.19
N PHE A 158 1.88 -19.59 -1.81
CA PHE A 158 2.70 -19.18 -2.94
C PHE A 158 4.17 -18.90 -2.55
N PHE A 159 4.43 -18.38 -1.35
CA PHE A 159 5.82 -18.08 -0.93
C PHE A 159 6.64 -19.35 -0.66
N GLU A 160 5.97 -20.46 -0.35
CA GLU A 160 6.57 -21.79 -0.22
C GLU A 160 6.65 -22.54 -1.57
N TYR A 161 6.14 -21.95 -2.65
CA TYR A 161 6.22 -22.54 -3.99
C TYR A 161 7.63 -22.37 -4.57
N HIS A 162 8.24 -23.49 -5.03
CA HIS A 162 9.59 -23.52 -5.58
C HIS A 162 9.69 -24.10 -7.00
N GLY A 163 8.54 -24.36 -7.65
CA GLY A 163 8.50 -24.84 -9.04
C GLY A 163 8.99 -23.80 -10.05
N LYS A 164 8.94 -24.15 -11.33
CA LYS A 164 9.28 -23.24 -12.45
C LYS A 164 8.14 -23.22 -13.46
N ALA A 165 7.84 -22.02 -13.95
CA ALA A 165 6.83 -21.79 -14.98
C ALA A 165 7.44 -20.98 -16.13
N ASP A 166 6.94 -21.17 -17.34
CA ASP A 166 7.28 -20.32 -18.48
C ASP A 166 6.45 -19.02 -18.42
N TRP A 167 5.20 -19.12 -17.94
CA TRP A 167 4.26 -18.03 -17.77
C TRP A 167 3.58 -18.03 -16.40
N ILE A 168 3.46 -16.84 -15.80
CA ILE A 168 2.64 -16.59 -14.62
C ILE A 168 1.55 -15.59 -15.01
N ILE A 169 0.30 -15.91 -14.70
CA ILE A 169 -0.84 -15.00 -14.89
C ILE A 169 -1.68 -14.99 -13.62
N THR A 170 -1.98 -13.80 -13.07
CA THR A 170 -2.75 -13.69 -11.83
C THR A 170 -3.34 -12.30 -11.59
N ASN A 171 -4.32 -12.24 -10.68
CA ASN A 171 -4.73 -11.03 -9.98
C ASN A 171 -4.25 -11.12 -8.52
N PRO A 172 -3.11 -10.49 -8.17
CA PRO A 172 -2.53 -10.61 -6.83
C PRO A 172 -3.26 -9.72 -5.81
N PRO A 173 -3.21 -10.04 -4.51
CA PRO A 173 -3.56 -9.08 -3.47
C PRO A 173 -2.59 -7.88 -3.51
N TRP A 174 -3.12 -6.67 -3.65
CA TRP A 174 -2.29 -5.48 -3.93
C TRP A 174 -1.40 -5.07 -2.75
N SER A 175 -1.77 -5.39 -1.52
CA SER A 175 -0.94 -5.14 -0.33
C SER A 175 0.39 -5.89 -0.33
N TYR A 176 0.47 -7.05 -1.02
CA TYR A 176 1.67 -7.89 -1.13
C TYR A 176 2.32 -7.82 -2.52
N LEU A 177 1.97 -6.82 -3.32
CA LEU A 177 2.38 -6.74 -4.72
C LEU A 177 3.91 -6.76 -4.91
N ARG A 178 4.68 -6.17 -3.98
CA ARG A 178 6.14 -6.15 -4.10
C ARG A 178 6.72 -7.55 -3.92
N GLU A 179 6.31 -8.23 -2.86
CA GLU A 179 6.79 -9.55 -2.44
C GLU A 179 6.39 -10.60 -3.49
N ILE A 180 5.14 -10.55 -3.95
CA ILE A 180 4.64 -11.46 -4.99
C ILE A 180 5.38 -11.25 -6.31
N LEU A 181 5.55 -10.00 -6.76
CA LEU A 181 6.29 -9.72 -8.00
C LEU A 181 7.74 -10.22 -7.91
N GLN A 182 8.41 -10.00 -6.77
CA GLN A 182 9.77 -10.48 -6.55
C GLN A 182 9.86 -12.01 -6.57
N HIS A 183 8.87 -12.72 -6.03
CA HIS A 183 8.83 -14.17 -6.09
C HIS A 183 8.53 -14.68 -7.49
N ASN A 184 7.53 -14.11 -8.18
CA ASN A 184 7.23 -14.40 -9.59
C ASN A 184 8.48 -14.31 -10.48
N MET A 185 9.29 -13.26 -10.29
CA MET A 185 10.54 -13.04 -11.04
C MET A 185 11.62 -14.09 -10.78
N LYS A 186 11.50 -14.93 -9.76
CA LYS A 186 12.38 -16.09 -9.56
C LYS A 186 11.88 -17.33 -10.29
N LEU A 187 10.59 -17.40 -10.61
CA LEU A 187 9.92 -18.63 -11.04
C LEU A 187 9.67 -18.69 -12.54
N ALA A 188 9.50 -17.54 -13.20
CA ALA A 188 9.15 -17.47 -14.63
C ALA A 188 9.87 -16.37 -15.42
N ASP A 189 9.72 -16.39 -16.74
CA ASP A 189 10.25 -15.39 -17.67
C ASP A 189 9.17 -14.44 -18.20
N ASN A 190 7.90 -14.83 -18.14
CA ASN A 190 6.75 -14.00 -18.49
C ASN A 190 5.77 -13.93 -17.33
N ILE A 191 5.46 -12.71 -16.89
CA ILE A 191 4.60 -12.47 -15.73
C ILE A 191 3.53 -11.45 -16.12
N VAL A 192 2.26 -11.84 -16.06
CA VAL A 192 1.10 -11.01 -16.37
C VAL A 192 0.29 -10.80 -15.10
N MET A 193 0.11 -9.56 -14.67
CA MET A 193 -0.57 -9.23 -13.41
C MET A 193 -1.62 -8.13 -13.60
N ILE A 194 -2.81 -8.32 -13.02
CA ILE A 194 -3.82 -7.25 -12.91
C ILE A 194 -3.48 -6.37 -11.71
N ILE A 195 -3.07 -5.13 -11.94
CA ILE A 195 -2.63 -4.21 -10.88
C ILE A 195 -3.03 -2.76 -11.16
N THR A 196 -2.92 -1.92 -10.14
CA THR A 196 -3.05 -0.47 -10.33
C THR A 196 -1.80 0.11 -10.99
N LEU A 197 -1.96 0.89 -12.06
CA LEU A 197 -0.84 1.32 -12.90
C LEU A 197 0.10 2.31 -12.20
N ASN A 198 -0.42 3.09 -11.25
CA ASN A 198 0.40 3.99 -10.43
C ASN A 198 1.44 3.22 -9.59
N SER A 199 1.19 1.95 -9.26
CA SER A 199 2.12 1.13 -8.46
C SER A 199 3.44 0.85 -9.19
N LEU A 200 3.46 0.95 -10.52
CA LEU A 200 4.62 0.69 -11.37
C LEU A 200 5.72 1.74 -11.23
N TRP A 201 5.35 2.99 -10.96
CA TRP A 201 6.24 4.13 -11.17
C TRP A 201 7.11 4.49 -9.96
N THR A 202 7.02 3.73 -8.86
CA THR A 202 7.90 3.98 -7.71
C THR A 202 9.35 3.61 -8.06
N ARG A 203 10.32 4.43 -7.61
CA ARG A 203 11.76 4.20 -7.88
C ARG A 203 12.21 2.81 -7.43
N ALA A 204 11.76 2.37 -6.26
CA ALA A 204 12.08 1.05 -5.72
C ALA A 204 11.53 -0.10 -6.57
N ARG A 205 10.31 0.01 -7.11
CA ARG A 205 9.70 -1.00 -8.00
C ARG A 205 10.49 -1.11 -9.30
N LYS A 206 10.75 0.03 -9.95
CA LYS A 206 11.51 0.07 -11.20
C LYS A 206 12.91 -0.50 -11.05
N LYS A 207 13.61 -0.15 -9.96
CA LYS A 207 14.92 -0.72 -9.67
C LYS A 207 14.83 -2.23 -9.45
N GLY A 208 13.90 -2.72 -8.63
CA GLY A 208 13.73 -4.14 -8.37
C GLY A 208 13.42 -4.98 -9.61
N ILE A 209 12.58 -4.46 -10.51
CA ILE A 209 12.27 -5.06 -11.81
C ILE A 209 13.56 -5.16 -12.66
N SER A 210 14.30 -4.06 -12.79
CA SER A 210 15.52 -4.01 -13.59
C SER A 210 16.65 -4.87 -13.02
N ASP A 211 16.86 -4.87 -11.70
CA ASP A 211 17.88 -5.69 -11.03
C ASP A 211 17.61 -7.19 -11.22
N ALA A 212 16.35 -7.59 -11.34
CA ALA A 212 15.95 -8.97 -11.61
C ALA A 212 16.06 -9.36 -13.11
N GLY A 213 16.51 -8.45 -13.97
CA GLY A 213 16.63 -8.66 -15.41
C GLY A 213 15.30 -8.61 -16.16
N PHE A 214 14.29 -7.93 -15.61
CA PHE A 214 12.98 -7.75 -16.26
C PHE A 214 12.80 -6.33 -16.77
N ALA A 215 11.91 -6.19 -17.74
CA ALA A 215 11.29 -4.91 -18.10
C ALA A 215 9.79 -5.10 -18.32
N ILE A 216 9.05 -3.99 -18.36
CA ILE A 216 7.64 -4.00 -18.74
C ILE A 216 7.59 -4.09 -20.26
N ARG A 217 6.98 -5.15 -20.78
CA ARG A 217 6.81 -5.37 -22.22
C ARG A 217 5.51 -4.74 -22.72
N GLU A 218 4.44 -4.88 -21.97
CA GLU A 218 3.13 -4.35 -22.35
C GLU A 218 2.30 -3.93 -21.14
N ILE A 219 1.52 -2.85 -21.30
CA ILE A 219 0.46 -2.44 -20.39
C ILE A 219 -0.85 -2.41 -21.18
N MET A 220 -1.81 -3.23 -20.77
CA MET A 220 -3.17 -3.25 -21.30
C MET A 220 -4.10 -2.50 -20.34
N LEU A 221 -4.70 -1.40 -20.81
CA LEU A 221 -5.71 -0.64 -20.07
C LEU A 221 -7.04 -1.39 -20.12
N ILE A 222 -7.65 -1.56 -18.96
CA ILE A 222 -8.99 -2.15 -18.81
C ILE A 222 -9.86 -1.21 -17.99
N ASP A 223 -11.17 -1.32 -18.14
CA ASP A 223 -12.06 -0.70 -17.17
C ASP A 223 -12.00 -1.49 -15.86
N THR A 224 -12.03 -0.77 -14.74
CA THR A 224 -12.15 -1.40 -13.43
C THR A 224 -13.49 -2.16 -13.40
N PRO A 225 -13.50 -3.47 -13.11
CA PRO A 225 -14.75 -4.20 -12.97
C PRO A 225 -15.69 -3.58 -11.93
N PRO A 226 -16.99 -3.90 -11.96
CA PRO A 226 -17.94 -3.41 -10.96
C PRO A 226 -17.64 -4.00 -9.56
N SER A 227 -18.43 -3.56 -8.58
CA SER A 227 -18.39 -4.07 -7.19
C SER A 227 -18.28 -5.60 -7.16
N PRO A 228 -17.39 -6.19 -6.33
CA PRO A 228 -16.72 -5.61 -5.17
C PRO A 228 -15.37 -4.92 -5.45
N TRP A 229 -14.98 -4.71 -6.71
CA TRP A 229 -13.68 -4.09 -7.02
C TRP A 229 -13.59 -2.66 -6.46
N PRO A 230 -12.47 -2.28 -5.83
CA PRO A 230 -12.34 -0.98 -5.18
C PRO A 230 -12.19 0.15 -6.22
N TYR A 231 -13.13 1.09 -6.20
CA TYR A 231 -13.07 2.28 -7.06
C TYR A 231 -12.22 3.38 -6.41
N THR A 232 -10.93 3.40 -6.73
CA THR A 232 -9.92 4.21 -6.01
C THR A 232 -9.47 5.46 -6.77
N GLY A 233 -10.08 5.75 -7.93
CA GLY A 233 -9.63 6.79 -8.86
C GLY A 233 -8.31 6.46 -9.57
N MET A 234 -7.70 5.31 -9.25
CA MET A 234 -6.51 4.79 -9.92
C MET A 234 -6.91 3.92 -11.11
N GLN A 235 -6.18 4.04 -12.21
CA GLN A 235 -6.36 3.18 -13.38
C GLN A 235 -5.87 1.76 -13.04
N VAL A 236 -6.75 0.77 -13.21
CA VAL A 236 -6.39 -0.65 -13.21
C VAL A 236 -5.92 -1.03 -14.62
N GLY A 237 -4.91 -1.89 -14.71
CA GLY A 237 -4.46 -2.44 -15.98
C GLY A 237 -3.82 -3.81 -15.79
N VAL A 238 -3.57 -4.46 -16.92
CA VAL A 238 -2.89 -5.74 -16.98
C VAL A 238 -1.50 -5.51 -17.50
N VAL A 239 -0.50 -5.92 -16.71
CA VAL A 239 0.90 -5.58 -16.97
C VAL A 239 1.68 -6.85 -17.25
N HIS A 240 2.37 -6.89 -18.39
CA HIS A 240 3.28 -7.95 -18.76
C HIS A 240 4.73 -7.54 -18.48
N PHE A 241 5.34 -8.19 -17.50
CA PHE A 241 6.78 -8.16 -17.25
C PHE A 241 7.45 -9.32 -17.97
N SER A 242 8.54 -9.04 -18.68
CA SER A 242 9.28 -10.04 -19.45
C SER A 242 10.76 -9.98 -19.15
N ARG A 243 11.37 -11.14 -18.88
CA ARG A 243 12.81 -11.25 -18.64
C ARG A 243 13.57 -10.97 -19.92
N GLY A 244 14.63 -10.18 -19.82
CA GLY A 244 15.51 -9.84 -20.94
C GLY A 244 14.87 -8.94 -21.99
N TRP A 245 13.69 -8.36 -21.72
CA TRP A 245 13.06 -7.43 -22.66
C TRP A 245 13.83 -6.11 -22.72
N THR A 246 14.21 -5.71 -23.94
CA THR A 246 14.96 -4.48 -24.23
C THR A 246 14.21 -3.52 -25.16
N GLY A 247 12.99 -3.87 -25.58
CA GLY A 247 12.18 -3.06 -26.48
C GLY A 247 11.33 -2.01 -25.76
N ASP A 248 10.55 -1.28 -26.55
CA ASP A 248 9.58 -0.30 -26.04
C ASP A 248 8.48 -0.96 -25.20
N ILE A 249 7.84 -0.16 -24.35
CA ILE A 249 6.63 -0.59 -23.64
C ILE A 249 5.43 -0.37 -24.55
N LYS A 250 4.78 -1.45 -24.98
CA LYS A 250 3.53 -1.37 -25.75
C LYS A 250 2.37 -0.95 -24.84
N MET A 251 1.58 0.03 -25.27
CA MET A 251 0.31 0.40 -24.63
C MET A 251 -0.84 -0.15 -25.46
N THR A 252 -1.72 -0.94 -24.85
CA THR A 252 -2.95 -1.44 -25.47
C THR A 252 -4.13 -0.86 -24.73
N ASP A 253 -5.10 -0.26 -25.44
CA ASP A 253 -6.32 0.26 -24.82
C ASP A 253 -7.52 -0.64 -25.12
N HIS A 254 -8.05 -1.29 -24.08
CA HIS A 254 -9.18 -2.21 -24.18
C HIS A 254 -10.46 -1.63 -23.54
N ARG A 255 -10.46 -0.35 -23.14
CA ARG A 255 -11.63 0.34 -22.54
C ARG A 255 -12.70 0.72 -23.58
N SER A 256 -12.50 0.33 -24.83
CA SER A 256 -13.30 0.72 -26.00
C SER A 256 -13.91 -0.46 -26.76
N ILE A 257 -13.74 -1.69 -26.26
CA ILE A 257 -14.44 -2.88 -26.76
C ILE A 257 -15.68 -3.05 -25.87
N ALA A 258 -16.85 -3.23 -26.52
CA ALA A 258 -18.20 -3.22 -25.94
C ALA A 258 -18.28 -3.70 -24.48
N PRO A 259 -19.12 -3.06 -23.63
CA PRO A 259 -19.14 -3.32 -22.20
C PRO A 259 -19.20 -4.82 -21.95
N VAL A 260 -18.16 -5.34 -21.30
CA VAL A 260 -18.19 -6.69 -20.76
C VAL A 260 -19.37 -6.71 -19.81
N HIS A 261 -20.44 -7.39 -20.21
CA HIS A 261 -21.55 -7.66 -19.31
C HIS A 261 -21.02 -8.66 -18.28
N TYR A 262 -20.64 -8.13 -17.12
CA TYR A 262 -20.37 -8.91 -15.93
C TYR A 262 -21.73 -9.35 -15.38
N GLU A 263 -22.29 -10.42 -15.94
CA GLU A 263 -23.46 -11.11 -15.36
C GLU A 263 -23.09 -11.88 -14.09
#